data_AF-A0A6G4ZYK9-F1
#
_entry.id   AF-A0A6G4ZYK9-F1
#
_cell.length_a   1.000
_cell.length_b   1.000
_cell.length_c   1.000
_cell.angle_alpha   90.00
_cell.angle_beta   90.00
_cell.angle_gamma   90.00
#
_symmetry.space_group_name_H-M   'P 1'
#
loop_
_entity.id
_entity.type
_entity.pdbx_description
1 polymer ?
#
loop_
_entity_poly.entity_id
_entity_poly.type
_entity_poly.pdbx_seq_one_letter_code
_entity_poly.pdbx_strand_id
1 'polypeptide(L)'
;IRIVTHEIGHALGCSHDGTSAPGIVKAFVPNSLHCPWGDGYIMSYEQHDSRSMRFSSCCRYDISQMSWSREASCLHVNDSMKYPLNWLIKYKLPGDFLSLNRQCEIAYPNLWRTYYVQKTYKWYCKGYCFVPGHQFRAADHYWDFLFVDGTVCLNRTAHGHHGWICLNGECVPDKRGYRELPYKE
;
A
#
# COMPACT_ATOMS: atom_id res chain seq x y z
N ILE A 1 5.24 0.56 -5.02
CA ILE A 1 4.63 1.79 -4.44
C ILE A 1 4.94 1.89 -2.95
N ARG A 2 4.55 0.93 -2.10
CA ARG A 2 4.87 0.94 -0.66
C ARG A 2 6.34 1.23 -0.32
N ILE A 3 7.27 0.57 -1.01
CA ILE A 3 8.72 0.82 -0.83
C ILE A 3 9.06 2.29 -1.10
N VAL A 4 8.58 2.85 -2.20
CA VAL A 4 8.79 4.28 -2.51
C VAL A 4 8.20 5.17 -1.42
N THR A 5 7.01 4.84 -0.90
CA THR A 5 6.40 5.57 0.21
C THR A 5 7.22 5.46 1.50
N HIS A 6 7.83 4.31 1.78
CA HIS A 6 8.74 4.10 2.91
C HIS A 6 9.99 5.00 2.80
N GLU A 7 10.64 5.01 1.63
CA GLU A 7 11.81 5.86 1.40
C GLU A 7 11.45 7.36 1.42
N ILE A 8 10.27 7.73 0.92
CA ILE A 8 9.75 9.10 1.07
C ILE A 8 9.53 9.43 2.56
N GLY A 9 9.04 8.48 3.36
CA GLY A 9 8.92 8.64 4.82
C GLY A 9 10.27 8.99 5.45
N HIS A 10 11.34 8.30 5.08
CA HIS A 10 12.70 8.64 5.52
C HIS A 10 13.13 10.04 5.08
N ALA A 11 12.88 10.41 3.81
CA ALA A 11 13.18 11.76 3.32
C ALA A 11 12.40 12.86 4.07
N LEU A 12 11.21 12.53 4.57
CA LEU A 12 10.38 13.42 5.38
C LEU A 12 10.66 13.31 6.90
N GLY A 13 11.77 12.66 7.28
CA GLY A 13 12.27 12.66 8.64
C GLY A 13 11.82 11.48 9.51
N CYS A 14 11.15 10.46 8.98
CA CYS A 14 10.80 9.30 9.78
C CYS A 14 11.99 8.36 10.00
N SER A 15 12.14 7.89 11.24
CA SER A 15 12.90 6.67 11.53
C SER A 15 12.04 5.42 11.28
N HIS A 16 12.66 4.23 11.29
CA HIS A 16 11.91 2.98 11.35
C HIS A 16 11.09 2.91 12.64
N ASP A 17 9.88 2.36 12.55
CA ASP A 17 9.06 2.13 13.76
C ASP A 17 9.83 1.24 14.75
N GLY A 18 9.83 1.61 16.03
CA GLY A 18 10.55 0.90 17.09
C GLY A 18 12.02 1.31 17.20
N THR A 19 12.46 2.31 16.45
CA THR A 19 13.84 2.81 16.48
C THR A 19 13.89 4.32 16.72
N SER A 20 15.09 4.82 16.97
CA SER A 20 15.42 6.23 16.82
C SER A 20 16.71 6.31 16.01
N ALA A 21 16.83 7.34 15.19
CA ALA A 21 18.03 7.57 14.39
C ALA A 21 18.27 9.07 14.27
N PRO A 22 19.52 9.55 14.42
CA PRO A 22 19.84 10.93 14.11
C PRO A 22 19.56 11.17 12.62
N GLY A 23 18.58 12.04 12.35
CA GLY A 23 18.23 12.43 10.99
C GLY A 23 19.28 13.34 10.36
N ILE A 24 19.13 13.62 9.07
CA ILE A 24 19.99 14.58 8.37
C ILE A 24 19.69 16.04 8.78
N VAL A 25 18.48 16.29 9.29
CA VAL A 25 18.05 17.60 9.75
C VAL A 25 18.43 17.82 11.21
N LYS A 26 18.75 19.07 11.56
CA LYS A 26 19.14 19.45 12.93
C LYS A 26 17.97 19.95 13.77
N ALA A 27 16.84 20.25 13.13
CA ALA A 27 15.65 20.79 13.78
C ALA A 27 15.04 19.85 14.83
N PHE A 28 15.13 18.53 14.63
CA PHE A 28 14.65 17.53 15.58
C PHE A 28 15.37 16.19 15.36
N VAL A 29 15.29 15.30 16.34
CA VAL A 29 15.77 13.91 16.22
C VAL A 29 14.54 13.00 16.09
N PRO A 30 14.39 12.29 14.96
CA PRO A 30 13.31 11.31 14.77
C PRO A 30 13.29 10.25 15.88
N ASN A 31 12.10 9.97 16.41
CA ASN A 31 11.95 9.03 17.51
C ASN A 31 10.64 8.23 17.43
N SER A 32 10.76 7.00 16.96
CA SER A 32 9.64 6.07 16.82
C SER A 32 9.66 4.92 17.82
N LEU A 33 10.37 5.05 18.95
CA LEU A 33 10.47 4.00 19.98
C LEU A 33 9.11 3.58 20.56
N HIS A 34 8.12 4.48 20.55
CA HIS A 34 6.77 4.21 21.05
C HIS A 34 5.82 3.63 20.00
N CYS A 35 6.28 3.45 18.75
CA CYS A 35 5.52 2.79 17.68
C CYS A 35 6.19 1.45 17.38
N PRO A 36 5.68 0.32 17.89
CA PRO A 36 6.33 -0.98 17.72
C PRO A 36 6.53 -1.37 16.25
N TRP A 37 7.73 -1.90 15.92
CA TRP A 37 8.03 -2.43 14.58
C TRP A 37 7.00 -3.47 14.11
N GLY A 38 6.56 -4.32 15.05
CA GLY A 38 5.61 -5.42 14.81
C GLY A 38 4.18 -4.97 14.47
N ASP A 39 3.86 -3.68 14.63
CA ASP A 39 2.55 -3.17 14.21
C ASP A 39 2.43 -3.09 12.68
N GLY A 40 3.54 -3.21 11.95
CA GLY A 40 3.54 -3.38 10.49
C GLY A 40 3.07 -2.16 9.71
N TYR A 41 3.24 -0.95 10.26
CA TYR A 41 3.03 0.31 9.52
C TYR A 41 4.07 0.49 8.41
N ILE A 42 3.93 1.53 7.56
CA ILE A 42 4.79 1.75 6.38
C ILE A 42 6.28 1.76 6.72
N MET A 43 6.68 2.27 7.89
CA MET A 43 8.08 2.35 8.31
C MET A 43 8.63 1.03 8.90
N SER A 44 7.87 -0.06 8.80
CA SER A 44 8.29 -1.45 9.05
C SER A 44 8.40 -2.23 7.73
N TYR A 45 9.11 -3.35 7.70
CA TYR A 45 9.04 -4.30 6.58
C TYR A 45 7.92 -5.33 6.72
N GLU A 46 7.29 -5.41 7.90
CA GLU A 46 6.19 -6.32 8.16
C GLU A 46 4.89 -5.85 7.48
N GLN A 47 4.17 -6.80 6.89
CA GLN A 47 2.96 -6.55 6.11
C GLN A 47 1.82 -7.45 6.58
N HIS A 48 1.09 -6.99 7.59
CA HIS A 48 0.05 -7.80 8.24
C HIS A 48 -1.35 -7.50 7.71
N ASP A 49 -1.69 -6.21 7.67
CA ASP A 49 -3.04 -5.70 7.45
C ASP A 49 -3.02 -4.26 6.88
N SER A 50 -4.14 -3.54 6.98
CA SER A 50 -4.29 -2.19 6.45
C SER A 50 -3.35 -1.16 7.06
N ARG A 51 -2.75 -1.41 8.23
CA ARG A 51 -1.69 -0.58 8.81
C ARG A 51 -0.49 -0.48 7.89
N SER A 52 -0.21 -1.51 7.11
CA SER A 52 0.89 -1.55 6.13
C SER A 52 0.73 -0.58 4.96
N MET A 53 -0.42 0.11 4.89
CA MET A 53 -0.73 1.20 3.97
C MET A 53 -0.81 2.58 4.65
N ARG A 54 -0.37 2.69 5.91
CA ARG A 54 -0.46 3.92 6.72
C ARG A 54 0.86 4.20 7.44
N PHE A 55 1.12 5.48 7.72
CA PHE A 55 2.18 5.86 8.65
C PHE A 55 1.69 5.71 10.10
N SER A 56 2.59 5.27 10.99
CA SER A 56 2.37 5.24 12.43
C SER A 56 2.15 6.66 12.98
N SER A 57 1.68 6.77 14.22
CA SER A 57 1.58 8.07 14.90
C SER A 57 2.94 8.76 15.04
N CYS A 58 4.02 7.99 15.24
CA CYS A 58 5.38 8.51 15.37
C CYS A 58 5.86 9.12 14.05
N CYS A 59 5.79 8.37 12.94
CA CYS A 59 6.20 8.91 11.65
C CYS A 59 5.32 10.10 11.22
N ARG A 60 4.01 10.08 11.49
CA ARG A 60 3.15 11.26 11.25
C ARG A 60 3.58 12.49 12.03
N TYR A 61 4.05 12.31 13.27
CA TYR A 61 4.55 13.40 14.09
C TYR A 61 5.88 13.94 13.53
N ASP A 62 6.82 13.05 13.19
CA ASP A 62 8.11 13.43 12.60
C ASP A 62 7.94 14.16 11.26
N ILE A 63 7.04 13.69 10.39
CA ILE A 63 6.68 14.40 9.14
C ILE A 63 6.14 15.79 9.46
N SER A 64 5.32 15.93 10.51
CA SER A 64 4.84 17.25 10.93
C SER A 64 5.99 18.14 11.36
N GLN A 65 6.92 17.66 12.21
CA GLN A 65 8.09 18.43 12.62
C GLN A 65 8.94 18.85 11.41
N MET A 66 9.21 17.93 10.48
CA MET A 66 9.93 18.22 9.24
C MET A 66 9.22 19.28 8.42
N SER A 67 7.88 19.20 8.25
CA SER A 67 7.11 20.16 7.46
C SER A 67 7.17 21.59 7.98
N TRP A 68 7.39 21.79 9.29
CA TRP A 68 7.55 23.12 9.89
C TRP A 68 9.01 23.61 9.94
N SER A 69 9.98 22.73 9.66
CA SER A 69 11.41 23.05 9.72
C SER A 69 11.83 23.97 8.57
N ARG A 70 12.86 24.80 8.80
CA ARG A 70 13.44 25.63 7.73
C ARG A 70 14.22 24.79 6.72
N GLU A 71 14.71 23.64 7.16
CA GLU A 71 15.40 22.64 6.37
C GLU A 71 14.50 22.01 5.30
N ALA A 72 13.18 22.02 5.50
CA ALA A 72 12.19 21.63 4.49
C ALA A 72 11.67 22.80 3.62
N SER A 73 12.36 23.95 3.62
CA SER A 73 11.90 25.16 2.89
C SER A 73 11.66 24.95 1.40
N CYS A 74 12.34 23.99 0.76
CA CYS A 74 12.08 23.65 -0.64
C CYS A 74 10.67 23.07 -0.89
N LEU A 75 10.01 22.55 0.14
CA LEU A 75 8.64 22.03 0.08
C LEU A 75 7.59 23.09 0.49
N HIS A 76 8.03 24.28 0.94
CA HIS A 76 7.13 25.37 1.36
C HIS A 76 6.65 26.24 0.19
N VAL A 77 7.29 26.11 -0.97
CA VAL A 77 6.97 26.87 -2.17
C VAL A 77 6.45 25.91 -3.23
N ASN A 78 5.32 26.23 -3.85
CA ASN A 78 4.83 25.51 -5.02
C ASN A 78 5.33 26.20 -6.29
N ASP A 79 6.48 25.75 -6.80
CA ASP A 79 7.10 26.19 -8.05
C ASP A 79 6.94 25.15 -9.18
N SER A 80 6.08 24.15 -8.97
CA SER A 80 5.85 23.09 -9.95
C SER A 80 5.15 23.61 -11.20
N MET A 81 5.89 23.65 -12.32
CA MET A 81 5.37 23.99 -13.64
C MET A 81 4.73 22.80 -14.38
N LYS A 82 4.60 21.64 -13.71
CA LYS A 82 4.44 20.33 -14.37
C LYS A 82 3.20 19.55 -13.92
N TYR A 83 2.08 20.23 -13.65
CA TYR A 83 0.82 19.55 -13.39
C TYR A 83 -0.06 19.52 -14.64
N PRO A 84 -0.27 18.36 -15.28
CA PRO A 84 -1.38 18.23 -16.20
C PRO A 84 -2.67 18.18 -15.35
N LEU A 85 -3.45 19.27 -15.39
CA LEU A 85 -4.75 19.43 -14.69
C LEU A 85 -5.81 18.38 -15.11
N ASN A 86 -5.51 17.52 -16.08
CA ASN A 86 -6.36 16.41 -16.52
C ASN A 86 -6.41 15.21 -15.56
N TRP A 87 -5.55 15.18 -14.53
CA TRP A 87 -5.63 14.23 -13.41
C TRP A 87 -6.96 14.34 -12.63
N LEU A 88 -7.74 15.41 -12.78
CA LEU A 88 -9.10 15.52 -12.22
C LEU A 88 -10.14 14.60 -12.90
N ILE A 89 -9.78 13.86 -13.95
CA ILE A 89 -10.69 13.02 -14.74
C ILE A 89 -10.55 11.54 -14.33
N LYS A 90 -11.57 11.01 -13.64
CA LYS A 90 -11.83 9.58 -13.30
C LYS A 90 -10.62 8.64 -13.30
N TYR A 91 -10.01 8.43 -12.13
CA TYR A 91 -8.95 7.44 -11.98
C TYR A 91 -9.49 6.01 -12.01
N LYS A 92 -8.96 5.21 -12.95
CA LYS A 92 -8.93 3.76 -12.79
C LYS A 92 -7.95 3.44 -11.66
N LEU A 93 -8.40 2.71 -10.65
CA LEU A 93 -7.50 2.19 -9.62
C LEU A 93 -6.77 0.95 -10.17
N PRO A 94 -5.57 0.61 -9.68
CA PRO A 94 -4.80 -0.53 -10.19
C PRO A 94 -5.59 -1.84 -10.22
N GLY A 95 -6.41 -2.09 -9.21
CA GLY A 95 -7.26 -3.27 -9.11
C GLY A 95 -8.47 -3.27 -10.04
N ASP A 96 -8.72 -2.18 -10.78
CA ASP A 96 -9.71 -2.12 -11.85
C ASP A 96 -9.24 -2.88 -13.10
N PHE A 97 -7.92 -3.02 -13.30
CA PHE A 97 -7.34 -3.61 -14.51
C PHE A 97 -6.25 -4.67 -14.24
N LEU A 98 -5.87 -4.89 -12.98
CA LEU A 98 -4.97 -5.98 -12.59
C LEU A 98 -5.77 -7.18 -12.07
N SER A 99 -5.74 -8.28 -12.82
CA SER A 99 -6.27 -9.56 -12.35
C SER A 99 -5.54 -10.03 -11.07
N LEU A 100 -6.18 -10.88 -10.27
CA LEU A 100 -5.56 -11.40 -9.04
C LEU A 100 -4.30 -12.22 -9.32
N ASN A 101 -4.26 -12.95 -10.44
CA ASN A 101 -3.05 -13.64 -10.89
C ASN A 101 -1.93 -12.65 -11.19
N ARG A 102 -2.24 -11.57 -11.91
CA ARG A 102 -1.25 -10.52 -12.21
C ARG A 102 -0.74 -9.84 -10.94
N GLN A 103 -1.59 -9.66 -9.94
CA GLN A 103 -1.16 -9.14 -8.64
C GLN A 103 -0.20 -10.10 -7.93
N CYS A 104 -0.42 -11.41 -7.99
CA CYS A 104 0.53 -12.40 -7.46
C CYS A 104 1.89 -12.36 -8.17
N GLU A 105 1.89 -12.29 -9.51
CA GLU A 105 3.13 -12.15 -10.30
C GLU A 105 3.91 -10.88 -9.94
N ILE A 106 3.22 -9.76 -9.70
CA ILE A 106 3.86 -8.50 -9.32
C ILE A 106 4.34 -8.52 -7.86
N ALA A 107 3.57 -9.12 -6.95
CA ALA A 107 3.95 -9.27 -5.55
C ALA A 107 5.19 -10.16 -5.40
N TYR A 108 5.30 -11.19 -6.24
CA TYR A 108 6.36 -12.20 -6.20
C TYR A 108 7.04 -12.37 -7.56
N PRO A 109 7.79 -11.36 -8.05
CA PRO A 109 8.30 -11.32 -9.42
C PRO A 109 9.32 -12.41 -9.76
N ASN A 110 9.94 -13.01 -8.75
CA ASN A 110 10.91 -14.09 -8.92
C ASN A 110 10.28 -15.48 -8.95
N LEU A 111 8.98 -15.63 -8.65
CA LEU A 111 8.28 -16.90 -8.73
C LEU A 111 7.77 -17.15 -10.15
N TRP A 112 8.05 -18.32 -10.70
CA TRP A 112 7.43 -18.74 -11.96
C TRP A 112 6.16 -19.53 -11.68
N ARG A 113 5.12 -19.38 -12.50
CA ARG A 113 3.83 -20.09 -12.34
C ARG A 113 3.14 -19.84 -10.99
N THR A 114 3.39 -18.69 -10.36
CA THR A 114 2.57 -18.23 -9.22
C THR A 114 1.20 -17.77 -9.73
N TYR A 115 0.14 -18.03 -8.97
CA TYR A 115 -1.22 -17.62 -9.31
C TYR A 115 -2.03 -17.41 -8.04
N TYR A 116 -3.13 -16.67 -8.14
CA TYR A 116 -4.03 -16.43 -7.02
C TYR A 116 -4.80 -17.69 -6.65
N VAL A 117 -4.74 -18.07 -5.37
CA VAL A 117 -5.51 -19.19 -4.84
C VAL A 117 -6.83 -18.69 -4.31
N GLN A 118 -7.93 -19.04 -5.00
CA GLN A 118 -9.28 -18.69 -4.59
C GLN A 118 -9.73 -19.52 -3.39
N LYS A 119 -9.25 -19.15 -2.20
CA LYS A 119 -9.90 -19.52 -0.93
C LYS A 119 -11.10 -18.59 -0.71
N THR A 120 -12.13 -19.10 -0.04
CA THR A 120 -13.47 -18.51 0.08
C THR A 120 -13.56 -17.14 0.77
N TYR A 121 -12.43 -16.53 1.15
CA TYR A 121 -12.40 -15.38 2.02
C TYR A 121 -11.36 -14.34 1.59
N LYS A 122 -11.84 -13.22 1.04
CA LYS A 122 -11.08 -12.01 0.67
C LYS A 122 -11.10 -10.95 1.78
N TRP A 123 -11.27 -11.36 3.04
CA TRP A 123 -11.38 -10.45 4.18
C TRP A 123 -10.12 -9.58 4.30
N TYR A 124 -10.29 -8.33 4.72
CA TYR A 124 -9.19 -7.37 4.92
C TYR A 124 -8.29 -7.16 3.70
N CYS A 125 -8.85 -7.33 2.49
CA CYS A 125 -8.10 -7.12 1.26
C CYS A 125 -6.82 -7.94 1.18
N LYS A 126 -6.88 -9.17 1.67
CA LYS A 126 -5.76 -10.12 1.70
C LYS A 126 -6.11 -11.37 0.91
N GLY A 127 -5.11 -11.93 0.24
CA GLY A 127 -5.21 -13.17 -0.52
C GLY A 127 -3.97 -14.03 -0.36
N TYR A 128 -3.95 -15.14 -1.10
CA TYR A 128 -2.81 -16.05 -1.12
C TYR A 128 -2.39 -16.34 -2.57
N CYS A 129 -1.09 -16.35 -2.80
CA CYS A 129 -0.47 -16.76 -4.05
C CYS A 129 0.11 -18.15 -3.88
N PHE A 130 -0.07 -19.00 -4.88
CA PHE A 130 0.58 -20.30 -4.96
C PHE A 130 2.08 -20.12 -5.12
N VAL A 131 2.84 -20.90 -4.34
CA VAL A 131 4.31 -20.92 -4.35
C VAL A 131 4.76 -22.33 -4.70
N PRO A 132 5.28 -22.55 -5.92
CA PRO A 132 5.77 -23.85 -6.33
C PRO A 132 7.05 -24.22 -5.55
N GLY A 133 6.96 -25.27 -4.75
CA GLY A 133 8.02 -25.69 -3.84
C GLY A 133 9.31 -26.11 -4.54
N HIS A 134 9.19 -26.67 -5.76
CA HIS A 134 10.35 -27.13 -6.54
C HIS A 134 11.37 -26.02 -6.82
N GLN A 135 10.97 -24.74 -6.87
CA GLN A 135 11.88 -23.60 -7.05
C GLN A 135 12.79 -23.36 -5.83
N PHE A 136 12.41 -23.90 -4.67
CA PHE A 136 13.14 -23.78 -3.40
C PHE A 136 13.58 -25.14 -2.83
N ARG A 137 13.50 -26.23 -3.61
CA ARG A 137 13.70 -27.62 -3.13
C ARG A 137 12.84 -27.95 -1.91
N ALA A 138 11.61 -27.43 -1.89
CA ALA A 138 10.64 -27.57 -0.81
C ALA A 138 9.30 -28.13 -1.34
N ALA A 139 8.34 -28.34 -0.44
CA ALA A 139 6.95 -28.63 -0.79
C ALA A 139 6.23 -27.37 -1.30
N ASP A 140 5.12 -27.54 -2.01
CA ASP A 140 4.29 -26.42 -2.43
C ASP A 140 3.73 -25.65 -1.23
N HIS A 141 3.72 -24.33 -1.33
CA HIS A 141 3.33 -23.42 -0.26
C HIS A 141 2.39 -22.33 -0.77
N TYR A 142 1.91 -21.51 0.17
CA TYR A 142 1.07 -20.36 -0.11
C TYR A 142 1.61 -19.16 0.65
N TRP A 143 1.92 -18.08 -0.06
CA TRP A 143 2.32 -16.81 0.56
C TRP A 143 1.19 -15.81 0.46
N ASP A 144 0.97 -15.06 1.52
CA ASP A 144 -0.07 -14.06 1.61
C ASP A 144 0.30 -12.78 0.86
N PHE A 145 -0.68 -12.00 0.42
CA PHE A 145 -0.43 -10.68 -0.16
C PHE A 145 -1.63 -9.77 0.05
N LEU A 146 -1.38 -8.46 0.03
CA LEU A 146 -2.43 -7.45 0.09
C LEU A 146 -2.89 -7.11 -1.34
N PHE A 147 -4.19 -7.10 -1.54
CA PHE A 147 -4.81 -6.66 -2.79
C PHE A 147 -4.56 -5.18 -3.02
N VAL A 148 -4.32 -4.82 -4.27
CA VAL A 148 -4.16 -3.42 -4.66
C VAL A 148 -5.51 -2.70 -4.66
N ASP A 149 -5.47 -1.39 -4.46
CA ASP A 149 -6.65 -0.53 -4.48
C ASP A 149 -7.49 -0.72 -5.74
N GLY A 150 -8.82 -0.80 -5.59
CA GLY A 150 -9.78 -1.08 -6.66
C GLY A 150 -10.16 -2.56 -6.81
N THR A 151 -9.40 -3.48 -6.21
CA THR A 151 -9.69 -4.93 -6.29
C THR A 151 -11.01 -5.24 -5.60
N VAL A 152 -11.88 -6.02 -6.23
CA VAL A 152 -13.17 -6.43 -5.64
C VAL A 152 -12.95 -7.42 -4.49
N CYS A 153 -13.27 -6.99 -3.28
CA CYS A 153 -13.16 -7.80 -2.05
C CYS A 153 -14.47 -8.49 -1.67
N LEU A 154 -15.62 -7.88 -1.93
CA LEU A 154 -16.92 -8.49 -1.67
C LEU A 154 -17.91 -8.19 -2.79
N ASN A 155 -18.46 -9.25 -3.39
CA ASN A 155 -19.48 -9.13 -4.43
C ASN A 155 -20.87 -9.10 -3.79
N ARG A 156 -21.13 -8.08 -2.95
CA ARG A 156 -22.46 -7.77 -2.43
C ARG A 156 -22.95 -6.47 -3.04
N THR A 157 -23.85 -6.57 -4.01
CA THR A 157 -24.64 -5.44 -4.49
C THR A 157 -25.68 -5.10 -3.44
N ALA A 158 -25.50 -3.98 -2.74
CA ALA A 158 -26.49 -3.43 -1.83
C ALA A 158 -26.72 -1.96 -2.19
N HIS A 159 -27.98 -1.53 -2.25
CA HIS A 159 -28.39 -0.12 -2.36
C HIS A 159 -27.67 0.71 -3.44
N GLY A 160 -27.55 0.20 -4.67
CA GLY A 160 -26.97 0.95 -5.79
C GLY A 160 -25.44 1.02 -5.81
N HIS A 161 -24.73 0.31 -4.93
CA HIS A 161 -23.28 0.19 -4.95
C HIS A 161 -22.79 -1.00 -5.79
N HIS A 162 -21.70 -0.82 -6.54
CA HIS A 162 -21.11 -1.79 -7.46
C HIS A 162 -20.28 -2.90 -6.76
N GLY A 163 -20.68 -3.28 -5.54
CA GLY A 163 -19.91 -4.16 -4.67
C GLY A 163 -18.94 -3.38 -3.77
N TRP A 164 -18.01 -4.12 -3.17
CA TRP A 164 -17.01 -3.57 -2.27
C TRP A 164 -15.63 -3.79 -2.85
N ILE A 165 -14.78 -2.78 -2.69
CA ILE A 165 -13.42 -2.74 -3.22
C ILE A 165 -12.41 -2.54 -2.10
N CYS A 166 -11.17 -2.90 -2.38
CA CYS A 166 -10.03 -2.56 -1.55
C CYS A 166 -9.64 -1.10 -1.73
N LEU A 167 -9.49 -0.37 -0.62
CA LEU A 167 -8.87 0.95 -0.56
C LEU A 167 -8.02 1.05 0.69
N ASN A 168 -6.73 1.34 0.55
CA ASN A 168 -5.78 1.44 1.65
C ASN A 168 -5.82 0.20 2.59
N GLY A 169 -5.95 -1.00 2.00
CA GLY A 169 -6.02 -2.27 2.71
C GLY A 169 -7.36 -2.58 3.38
N GLU A 170 -8.39 -1.73 3.23
CA GLU A 170 -9.73 -1.96 3.79
C GLU A 170 -10.73 -2.32 2.70
N CYS A 171 -11.64 -3.25 3.01
CA CYS A 171 -12.77 -3.57 2.14
C CYS A 171 -13.91 -2.59 2.40
N VAL A 172 -14.18 -1.69 1.44
CA VAL A 172 -15.15 -0.59 1.60
C VAL A 172 -16.14 -0.55 0.43
N PRO A 173 -17.34 0.04 0.60
CA PRO A 173 -18.30 0.17 -0.49
C PRO A 173 -17.71 0.98 -1.66
N ASP A 174 -17.89 0.50 -2.89
CA ASP A 174 -17.47 1.27 -4.07
C ASP A 174 -18.43 2.45 -4.27
N LYS A 175 -17.92 3.67 -4.06
CA LYS A 175 -18.64 4.93 -4.26
C LYS A 175 -18.44 5.50 -5.67
N ARG A 176 -17.55 4.91 -6.47
CA ARG A 176 -17.41 5.28 -7.88
C ARG A 176 -18.58 4.62 -8.61
N GLY A 177 -19.41 5.40 -9.30
CA GLY A 177 -20.58 4.89 -10.03
C GLY A 177 -20.23 3.88 -11.13
N TYR A 178 -21.12 3.69 -12.11
CA TYR A 178 -20.99 2.62 -13.12
C TYR A 178 -19.59 2.55 -13.73
N ARG A 179 -18.89 1.42 -13.51
CA ARG A 179 -17.66 1.07 -14.19
C ARG A 179 -18.04 0.53 -15.56
N GLU A 180 -17.57 1.16 -16.64
CA GLU A 180 -17.41 0.44 -17.89
C GLU A 180 -16.33 -0.62 -17.64
N LEU A 181 -16.76 -1.88 -17.47
CA LEU A 181 -15.87 -3.02 -17.22
C LEU A 181 -14.76 -3.05 -18.28
N PRO A 182 -13.48 -2.97 -17.91
CA PRO A 182 -12.42 -3.18 -18.89
C PRO A 182 -12.30 -4.69 -19.14
N TYR A 183 -12.66 -5.06 -20.38
CA TYR A 183 -12.37 -6.32 -21.09
C TYR A 183 -12.71 -7.66 -20.39
N LYS A 184 -13.59 -8.42 -21.04
CA LYS A 184 -13.68 -9.88 -20.82
C LYS A 184 -12.36 -10.48 -21.30
N GLU A 185 -11.72 -11.29 -20.45
CA GLU A 185 -10.69 -12.25 -20.87
C GLU A 185 -11.24 -13.22 -21.92
#